data_AF-A0A423WGR0-F1
#
_entry.id   AF-A0A423WGR0-F1
#
_cell.length_a   1.000
_cell.length_b   1.000
_cell.length_c   1.000
_cell.angle_alpha   90.00
_cell.angle_beta   90.00
_cell.angle_gamma   90.00
#
_symmetry.space_group_name_H-M   'P 1'
#
loop_
_entity.id
_entity.type
_entity.pdbx_description
1 polymer ?
#
loop_
_entity_poly.entity_id
_entity_poly.type
_entity_poly.pdbx_seq_one_letter_code
_entity_poly.pdbx_strand_id
1 'polypeptide(L)'
;MDELRAIMQETITAFVQNNTTAVRNKDVSLFSSVLSDNCVKTYRPLSFVNKYPQFFKAKITNAEYEAQMKMEFQTMSDVVQNVTRTVVDPHQRVANVWIQKTVHTVDGSTSSVEVIF
;
A
#
# COMPACT_ATOMS: atom_id res chain seq x y z
N MET A 1 -20.01 3.73 17.26
CA MET A 1 -18.60 3.30 17.35
C MET A 1 -18.36 2.04 16.54
N ASP A 2 -19.25 1.04 16.62
CA ASP A 2 -19.14 -0.20 15.84
C ASP A 2 -19.23 0.01 14.33
N GLU A 3 -20.10 0.92 13.87
CA GLU A 3 -20.21 1.31 12.46
C GLU A 3 -18.90 1.89 11.91
N LEU A 4 -18.28 2.85 12.62
CA LEU A 4 -17.01 3.43 12.20
C LEU A 4 -15.90 2.37 12.15
N ARG A 5 -15.85 1.47 13.14
CA ARG A 5 -14.91 0.36 13.14
C ARG A 5 -15.09 -0.54 11.92
N ALA A 6 -16.34 -0.85 11.57
CA ALA A 6 -16.68 -1.66 10.40
C ALA A 6 -16.23 -0.98 9.10
N ILE A 7 -16.51 0.31 8.92
CA ILE A 7 -16.09 1.10 7.75
C ILE A 7 -14.56 1.13 7.61
N MET A 8 -13.84 1.35 8.71
CA MET A 8 -12.38 1.34 8.71
C MET A 8 -11.82 -0.03 8.34
N GLN A 9 -12.41 -1.10 8.87
CA GLN A 9 -12.02 -2.48 8.55
C GLN A 9 -12.28 -2.81 7.07
N GLU A 10 -13.41 -2.39 6.52
CA GLU A 10 -13.75 -2.55 5.11
C GLU A 10 -12.76 -1.79 4.23
N THR A 11 -12.49 -0.52 4.58
CA THR A 11 -11.59 0.35 3.82
C THR A 11 -10.17 -0.23 3.76
N ILE A 12 -9.62 -0.70 4.88
CA ILE A 12 -8.26 -1.26 4.89
C ILE A 12 -8.20 -2.61 4.16
N THR A 13 -9.27 -3.41 4.24
CA THR A 13 -9.36 -4.68 3.51
C THR A 13 -9.40 -4.42 2.00
N ALA A 14 -10.25 -3.49 1.56
CA ALA A 14 -10.34 -3.07 0.16
C ALA A 14 -9.02 -2.45 -0.32
N PHE A 15 -8.34 -1.64 0.51
CA PHE A 15 -7.03 -1.10 0.18
C PHE A 15 -6.02 -2.22 -0.14
N VAL A 16 -5.89 -3.24 0.72
CA VAL A 16 -4.96 -4.35 0.50
C VAL A 16 -5.35 -5.18 -0.73
N GLN A 17 -6.63 -5.49 -0.89
CA GLN A 17 -7.12 -6.25 -2.05
C GLN A 17 -6.86 -5.48 -3.35
N ASN A 18 -7.12 -4.19 -3.37
CA ASN A 18 -6.90 -3.35 -4.54
C ASN A 18 -5.42 -3.28 -4.91
N ASN A 19 -4.48 -3.28 -3.96
CA ASN A 19 -3.04 -3.31 -4.26
C ASN A 19 -2.67 -4.58 -5.05
N THR A 20 -3.24 -5.73 -4.70
CA THR A 20 -3.04 -7.00 -5.43
C THR A 20 -3.71 -6.98 -6.80
N THR A 21 -4.98 -6.56 -6.87
CA THR A 21 -5.76 -6.49 -8.12
C THR A 21 -5.15 -5.49 -9.10
N ALA A 22 -4.60 -4.37 -8.62
CA ALA A 22 -3.92 -3.35 -9.41
C ALA A 22 -2.78 -3.96 -10.23
N VAL A 23 -1.95 -4.80 -9.60
CA VAL A 23 -0.80 -5.44 -10.28
C VAL A 23 -1.28 -6.44 -11.34
N ARG A 24 -2.29 -7.25 -11.00
CA ARG A 24 -2.85 -8.27 -11.91
C ARG A 24 -3.52 -7.66 -13.13
N ASN A 25 -4.29 -6.60 -12.93
CA ASN A 25 -5.03 -5.93 -14.00
C ASN A 25 -4.23 -4.84 -14.70
N LYS A 26 -3.01 -4.53 -14.22
CA LYS A 26 -2.18 -3.40 -14.68
C LYS A 26 -2.92 -2.06 -14.60
N ASP A 27 -3.75 -1.91 -13.58
CA ASP A 27 -4.57 -0.72 -13.36
C ASP A 27 -4.12 0.02 -12.10
N VAL A 28 -3.41 1.13 -12.30
CA VAL A 28 -2.85 1.92 -11.20
C VAL A 28 -3.91 2.67 -10.41
N SER A 29 -5.08 2.94 -11.00
CA SER A 29 -6.16 3.70 -10.34
C SER A 29 -6.70 2.99 -9.09
N LEU A 30 -6.56 1.66 -9.05
CA LEU A 30 -6.95 0.85 -7.90
C LEU A 30 -6.13 1.17 -6.64
N PHE A 31 -4.93 1.74 -6.73
CA PHE A 31 -4.14 2.10 -5.54
C PHE A 31 -4.66 3.30 -4.74
N SER A 32 -5.55 4.09 -5.33
CA SER A 32 -6.12 5.29 -4.73
C SER A 32 -7.65 5.25 -4.63
N SER A 33 -8.30 4.24 -5.21
CA SER A 33 -9.77 4.17 -5.33
C SER A 33 -10.54 4.22 -4.01
N VAL A 34 -9.92 3.82 -2.90
CA VAL A 34 -10.51 3.88 -1.54
C VAL A 34 -9.87 4.95 -0.66
N LEU A 35 -8.98 5.77 -1.23
CA LEU A 35 -8.31 6.86 -0.54
C LEU A 35 -9.01 8.18 -0.85
N SER A 36 -8.94 9.14 0.06
CA SER A 36 -9.34 10.52 -0.27
C SER A 36 -8.39 11.13 -1.31
N ASP A 37 -8.88 12.06 -2.12
CA ASP A 37 -8.09 12.75 -3.16
C ASP A 37 -6.81 13.40 -2.61
N ASN A 38 -6.87 13.89 -1.38
CA ASN A 38 -5.77 14.55 -0.67
C ASN A 38 -4.95 13.59 0.24
N CYS A 39 -5.12 12.28 0.11
CA CYS A 39 -4.36 11.31 0.90
C CYS A 39 -2.86 11.46 0.61
N VAL A 40 -2.06 11.40 1.68
CA VAL A 40 -0.59 11.49 1.61
C VAL A 40 0.01 10.21 2.16
N LYS A 41 0.80 9.55 1.33
CA LYS A 41 1.61 8.39 1.72
C LYS A 41 2.95 8.86 2.24
N THR A 42 3.45 8.22 3.29
CA THR A 42 4.76 8.51 3.88
C THR A 42 5.51 7.22 4.17
N TYR A 43 6.80 7.17 3.86
CA TYR A 43 7.66 6.07 4.28
C TYR A 43 8.18 6.28 5.70
N ARG A 44 8.30 5.19 6.46
CA ARG A 44 8.89 5.17 7.80
C ARG A 44 9.96 4.07 7.88
N PRO A 45 10.99 4.25 8.73
CA PRO A 45 11.23 5.41 9.60
C PRO A 45 11.74 6.63 8.82
N LEU A 46 11.45 7.85 9.30
CA LEU A 46 11.85 9.10 8.62
C LEU A 46 13.37 9.24 8.52
N SER A 47 14.13 8.67 9.46
CA SER A 47 15.60 8.67 9.40
C SER A 47 16.12 7.98 8.15
N PHE A 48 15.46 6.92 7.69
CA PHE A 48 15.82 6.22 6.45
C PHE A 48 15.52 7.09 5.23
N VAL A 49 14.34 7.70 5.18
CA VAL A 49 13.94 8.62 4.09
C VAL A 49 14.92 9.81 3.98
N ASN A 50 15.25 10.42 5.13
CA ASN A 50 16.17 11.56 5.17
C ASN A 50 17.61 11.19 4.76
N LYS A 51 18.00 9.92 4.96
CA LYS A 51 19.32 9.42 4.55
C LYS A 51 19.40 9.13 3.04
N TYR A 52 18.27 8.80 2.42
CA TYR A 52 18.19 8.40 1.01
C TYR A 52 17.17 9.23 0.21
N PRO A 53 17.26 10.58 0.22
CA PRO A 53 16.28 11.46 -0.41
C PRO A 53 16.23 11.34 -1.95
N GLN A 54 17.29 10.81 -2.57
CA GLN A 54 17.33 10.53 -4.01
C GLN A 54 16.44 9.35 -4.43
N PHE A 55 16.06 8.49 -3.48
CA PHE A 55 15.23 7.30 -3.74
C PHE A 55 13.84 7.41 -3.11
N PHE A 56 13.73 8.11 -1.98
CA PHE A 56 12.49 8.18 -1.21
C PHE A 56 12.04 9.62 -1.00
N LYS A 57 10.80 9.90 -1.43
CA LYS A 57 10.13 11.16 -1.12
C LYS A 57 9.42 11.06 0.23
N ALA A 58 9.52 12.10 1.06
CA ALA A 58 8.91 12.10 2.39
C ALA A 58 7.37 12.09 2.39
N LYS A 59 6.76 12.68 1.35
CA LYS A 59 5.32 12.75 1.16
C LYS A 59 5.00 12.49 -0.31
N ILE A 60 4.09 11.56 -0.55
CA ILE A 60 3.70 11.13 -1.90
C ILE A 60 2.19 11.27 -2.01
N THR A 61 1.73 12.00 -3.02
CA THR A 61 0.29 12.11 -3.33
C THR A 61 -0.20 10.85 -4.04
N ASN A 62 -1.52 10.64 -4.14
CA ASN A 62 -2.07 9.53 -4.90
C ASN A 62 -1.56 9.52 -6.36
N ALA A 63 -1.61 10.66 -7.04
CA ALA A 63 -1.15 10.79 -8.43
C ALA A 63 0.34 10.48 -8.60
N GLU A 64 1.18 10.90 -7.65
CA GLU A 64 2.61 10.60 -7.68
C GLU A 64 2.87 9.10 -7.49
N TYR A 65 2.14 8.48 -6.56
CA TYR A 65 2.26 7.04 -6.32
C TYR A 65 1.80 6.23 -7.53
N GLU A 66 0.68 6.60 -8.16
CA GLU A 66 0.19 5.96 -9.38
C GLU A 66 1.20 6.08 -10.53
N ALA A 67 1.79 7.26 -10.72
CA ALA A 67 2.82 7.48 -11.74
C ALA A 67 4.05 6.60 -11.50
N GLN A 68 4.50 6.47 -10.24
CA GLN A 68 5.57 5.55 -9.86
C GLN A 68 5.19 4.09 -10.16
N MET A 69 4.02 3.65 -9.69
CA MET A 69 3.57 2.27 -9.85
C MET A 69 3.36 1.89 -11.32
N LYS A 70 3.00 2.83 -12.19
CA LYS A 70 2.86 2.60 -13.63
C LYS A 70 4.14 2.06 -14.26
N MET A 71 5.30 2.54 -13.79
CA MET A 71 6.60 2.04 -14.24
C MET A 71 6.92 0.69 -13.58
N GLU A 72 6.70 0.56 -12.28
CA GLU A 72 6.97 -0.69 -11.54
C GLU A 72 6.12 -1.87 -12.02
N PHE A 73 4.90 -1.63 -12.49
CA PHE A 73 4.02 -2.66 -13.03
C PHE A 73 4.59 -3.43 -14.20
N GLN A 74 5.50 -2.85 -14.96
CA GLN A 74 6.13 -3.52 -16.09
C GLN A 74 7.04 -4.65 -15.64
N THR A 75 7.56 -4.58 -14.40
CA THR A 75 8.49 -5.57 -13.87
C THR A 75 7.80 -6.60 -12.97
N MET A 76 6.61 -6.28 -12.43
CA MET A 76 5.85 -7.18 -11.55
C MET A 76 4.92 -8.10 -12.35
N SER A 77 4.96 -9.40 -12.11
CA SER A 77 4.02 -10.37 -12.69
C SER A 77 2.82 -10.61 -11.77
N ASP A 78 3.06 -10.77 -10.47
CA ASP A 78 2.01 -10.90 -9.45
C ASP A 78 2.48 -10.32 -8.12
N VAL A 79 1.52 -9.96 -7.27
CA VAL A 79 1.77 -9.56 -5.88
C VAL A 79 0.79 -10.31 -4.99
N VAL A 80 1.33 -11.01 -4.00
CA VAL A 80 0.56 -11.71 -2.97
C VAL A 80 0.71 -10.95 -1.66
N GLN A 81 -0.41 -10.59 -1.05
CA GLN A 81 -0.43 -9.89 0.24
C GLN A 81 -1.21 -10.71 1.26
N ASN A 82 -0.49 -11.33 2.20
CA ASN A 82 -1.09 -12.06 3.31
C ASN A 82 -1.18 -11.15 4.53
N VAL A 83 -2.41 -10.82 4.96
CA VAL A 83 -2.64 -10.01 6.16
C VAL A 83 -2.40 -10.88 7.39
N THR A 84 -1.38 -10.55 8.18
CA THR A 84 -1.01 -11.30 9.38
C THR A 84 -1.66 -10.72 10.64
N ARG A 85 -1.95 -9.42 10.64
CA ARG A 85 -2.58 -8.74 11.78
C ARG A 85 -3.28 -7.47 11.31
N THR A 86 -4.42 -7.16 11.92
CA THR A 86 -5.10 -5.87 11.77
C THR A 86 -5.47 -5.34 13.15
N VAL A 87 -5.20 -4.06 13.41
CA VAL A 87 -5.61 -3.34 14.62
C VAL A 87 -6.36 -2.10 14.20
N VAL A 88 -7.65 -2.01 14.56
CA VAL A 88 -8.51 -0.85 14.28
C VAL A 88 -8.85 -0.16 15.59
N ASP A 89 -8.47 1.12 15.69
CA ASP A 89 -8.84 2.02 16.76
C ASP A 89 -9.77 3.12 16.21
N PRO A 90 -11.11 2.97 16.36
CA PRO A 90 -12.06 3.96 15.87
C PRO A 90 -12.07 5.25 16.71
N HIS A 91 -11.53 5.26 17.93
CA HIS A 91 -11.42 6.48 18.74
C HIS A 91 -10.32 7.38 18.21
N GLN A 92 -9.16 6.79 17.87
CA GLN A 92 -8.04 7.51 17.26
C GLN A 92 -8.19 7.67 15.74
N ARG A 93 -9.16 6.98 15.13
CA ARG A 93 -9.34 6.89 13.66
C ARG A 93 -8.08 6.38 12.97
N VAL A 94 -7.40 5.42 13.60
CA VAL A 94 -6.20 4.78 13.09
C VAL A 94 -6.47 3.29 12.90
N ALA A 95 -6.09 2.77 11.74
CA ALA A 95 -5.99 1.34 11.50
C ALA A 95 -4.54 1.03 11.13
N ASN A 96 -4.00 -0.04 11.69
CA ASN A 96 -2.70 -0.58 11.32
C ASN A 96 -2.90 -1.98 10.75
N VAL A 97 -2.24 -2.29 9.64
CA VAL A 97 -2.27 -3.63 9.03
C VAL A 97 -0.86 -4.12 8.77
N TRP A 98 -0.58 -5.34 9.24
CA TRP A 98 0.67 -6.06 9.00
C TRP A 98 0.44 -7.04 7.88
N ILE A 99 1.34 -7.02 6.91
CA ILE A 99 1.21 -7.80 5.69
C ILE A 99 2.55 -8.42 5.37
N GLN A 100 2.54 -9.72 5.12
CA GLN A 100 3.62 -10.36 4.38
C GLN A 100 3.34 -10.17 2.89
N LYS A 101 4.13 -9.32 2.24
CA LYS A 101 4.04 -9.02 0.82
C LYS A 101 5.08 -9.84 0.07
N THR A 102 4.63 -10.63 -0.89
CA THR A 102 5.49 -11.34 -1.84
C THR A 102 5.26 -10.75 -3.22
N VAL A 103 6.34 -10.34 -3.87
CA VAL A 103 6.34 -9.80 -5.24
C VAL A 103 7.01 -10.82 -6.14
N HIS A 104 6.31 -11.23 -7.19
CA HIS A 104 6.85 -12.01 -8.29
C HIS A 104 7.12 -11.05 -9.45
N THR A 105 8.30 -11.16 -10.05
CA THR A 105 8.69 -10.32 -11.19
C THR A 105 8.67 -11.12 -12.49
N VAL A 106 8.62 -10.41 -13.61
CA VAL A 106 8.55 -11.01 -14.96
C VAL A 106 9.80 -11.80 -15.34
N ASP A 107 10.95 -11.52 -14.70
CA ASP A 107 12.21 -12.25 -14.88
C ASP A 107 12.30 -13.54 -14.04
N GLY A 108 11.22 -13.87 -13.29
CA GLY A 108 11.16 -15.05 -12.43
C GLY A 108 11.68 -14.82 -11.00
N SER A 109 12.19 -13.63 -10.67
CA SER A 109 12.60 -13.33 -9.29
C SER A 109 11.41 -13.27 -8.34
N THR A 110 11.64 -13.63 -7.08
CA THR A 110 10.63 -13.56 -6.01
C THR A 110 11.25 -12.91 -4.79
N SER A 111 10.60 -11.88 -4.26
CA SER A 111 11.01 -11.18 -3.05
C SER A 111 9.87 -11.13 -2.05
N SER A 112 10.15 -11.37 -0.77
CA SER A 112 9.17 -11.27 0.31
C SER A 112 9.62 -10.27 1.36
N VAL A 113 8.69 -9.45 1.84
CA VAL A 113 8.95 -8.42 2.86
C VAL A 113 7.73 -8.26 3.78
N GLU A 114 7.95 -7.93 5.03
CA GLU A 114 6.88 -7.48 5.94
C GLU A 114 6.65 -5.99 5.77
N VAL A 115 5.38 -5.60 5.57
CA VAL A 115 4.94 -4.21 5.44
C VAL A 115 3.91 -3.92 6.52
N ILE A 116 4.04 -2.76 7.14
CA ILE A 116 3.05 -2.20 8.06
C ILE A 116 2.50 -0.94 7.41
N PHE A 117 1.20 -0.92 7.15
CA PHE A 117 0.48 0.30 6.79
C PHE A 117 -0.22 0.87 8.01
#